data_AF-A0A7L9U419-F1
#
_entry.id   AF-A0A7L9U419-F1
#
_cell.length_a   1.000
_cell.length_b   1.000
_cell.length_c   1.000
_cell.angle_alpha   90.00
_cell.angle_beta   90.00
_cell.angle_gamma   90.00
#
_symmetry.space_group_name_H-M   'P 1'
#
loop_
_entity.id
_entity.type
_entity.pdbx_description
1 polymer ?
#
loop_
_entity_poly.entity_id
_entity_poly.type
_entity_poly.pdbx_seq_one_letter_code
_entity_poly.pdbx_strand_id
1 'polypeptide(L)'
;MTKITDEPFNGFPADGTPVQFFECVQRALTWLEPYLNDNDINHATLVAYCRSYANLVFCDGEQQAYDSQESLNAALKQVVVKQQQIVTVFSGVRNSILSAQALAQVESHSKTQSERASKPRKLEESDCRRIAKRYWDSKADGTSYGIVKALAAEYDVSPTTIHATAKKYNPLN
;
A
#
# COMPACT_ATOMS: atom_id res chain seq x y z
N MET A 1 -6.18 3.87 -1.63
CA MET A 1 -5.31 3.74 -0.45
C MET A 1 -6.08 3.01 0.62
N THR A 2 -5.88 1.69 0.73
CA THR A 2 -6.33 0.91 1.89
C THR A 2 -5.62 1.51 3.10
N LYS A 3 -6.40 2.10 4.04
CA LYS A 3 -5.87 2.52 5.34
C LYS A 3 -5.08 1.35 5.89
N ILE A 4 -3.87 1.60 6.38
CA ILE A 4 -3.11 0.63 7.16
C ILE A 4 -4.03 0.26 8.32
N THR A 5 -4.69 -0.87 8.17
CA THR A 5 -5.57 -1.45 9.18
C THR A 5 -4.70 -1.72 10.40
N ASP A 6 -5.18 -1.28 11.56
CA ASP A 6 -4.52 -1.49 12.85
C ASP A 6 -4.03 -2.93 12.95
N GLU A 7 -2.78 -3.10 13.38
CA GLU A 7 -2.16 -4.42 13.53
C GLU A 7 -3.07 -5.28 14.43
N PRO A 8 -3.51 -6.46 13.98
CA PRO A 8 -4.63 -7.19 14.57
C PRO A 8 -4.42 -7.65 16.01
N PHE A 9 -3.17 -7.60 16.49
CA PHE A 9 -2.77 -7.93 17.85
C PHE A 9 -2.49 -6.70 18.73
N ASN A 10 -2.34 -5.50 18.14
CA ASN A 10 -2.15 -4.24 18.88
C ASN A 10 -3.50 -3.85 19.50
N GLY A 11 -3.69 -4.21 20.78
CA GLY A 11 -4.94 -4.00 21.50
C GLY A 11 -5.51 -5.28 22.12
N PHE A 12 -4.81 -6.42 22.02
CA PHE A 12 -5.16 -7.59 22.81
C PHE A 12 -4.98 -7.26 24.31
N PRO A 13 -6.03 -7.38 25.14
CA PRO A 13 -5.98 -6.95 26.53
C PRO A 13 -5.11 -7.89 27.37
N ALA A 14 -4.52 -7.36 28.44
CA ALA A 14 -3.62 -8.12 29.33
C ALA A 14 -4.34 -9.29 30.05
N ASP A 15 -5.65 -9.16 30.25
CA ASP A 15 -6.57 -10.16 30.79
C ASP A 15 -7.38 -10.88 29.70
N GLY A 16 -6.93 -10.80 28.44
CA GLY A 16 -7.63 -11.38 27.30
C GLY A 16 -7.72 -12.90 27.36
N THR A 17 -8.89 -13.42 26.98
CA THR A 17 -9.16 -14.85 26.95
C THR A 17 -8.59 -15.52 25.68
N PRO A 18 -8.37 -16.85 25.70
CA PRO A 18 -7.94 -17.58 24.52
C PRO A 18 -8.89 -17.43 23.31
N VAL A 19 -10.19 -17.30 23.57
CA VAL A 19 -11.22 -17.07 22.55
C VAL A 19 -11.09 -15.68 21.93
N GLN A 20 -10.92 -14.63 22.74
CA GLN A 20 -10.68 -13.28 22.24
C GLN A 20 -9.38 -13.20 21.42
N PHE A 21 -8.35 -13.96 21.80
CA PHE A 21 -7.14 -14.04 20.99
C PHE A 21 -7.43 -14.69 19.63
N PHE A 22 -8.27 -15.73 19.59
CA PHE A 22 -8.68 -16.35 18.33
C PHE A 22 -9.39 -15.38 17.39
N GLU A 23 -10.22 -14.47 17.91
CA GLU A 23 -10.84 -13.40 17.10
C GLU A 23 -9.78 -12.45 16.49
N CYS A 24 -8.69 -12.16 17.22
CA CYS A 24 -7.54 -11.43 16.65
C CYS A 24 -6.87 -12.24 15.53
N VAL A 25 -6.72 -13.55 15.70
CA VAL A 25 -6.15 -14.46 14.68
C VAL A 25 -7.01 -14.48 13.42
N GLN A 26 -8.33 -14.55 13.54
CA GLN A 26 -9.24 -14.51 12.39
C GLN A 26 -9.09 -13.20 11.61
N ARG A 27 -9.08 -12.05 12.31
CA ARG A 27 -8.83 -10.75 11.68
C ARG A 27 -7.48 -10.68 10.97
N ALA A 28 -6.44 -11.26 11.59
CA ALA A 28 -5.11 -11.35 11.01
C ALA A 28 -5.08 -12.18 9.71
N LEU A 29 -5.76 -13.33 9.69
CA LEU A 29 -5.85 -14.18 8.51
C LEU A 29 -6.65 -13.53 7.38
N THR A 30 -7.79 -12.88 7.68
CA THR A 30 -8.55 -12.11 6.68
C THR A 30 -7.73 -10.99 6.07
N TRP A 31 -6.90 -10.32 6.86
CA TRP A 31 -5.99 -9.30 6.33
C TRP A 31 -4.90 -9.89 5.42
N LEU A 32 -4.39 -11.07 5.76
CA LEU A 32 -3.34 -11.75 5.01
C LEU A 32 -3.84 -12.45 3.75
N GLU A 33 -5.11 -12.86 3.70
CA GLU A 33 -5.71 -13.65 2.62
C GLU A 33 -5.26 -13.24 1.19
N PRO A 34 -5.32 -11.96 0.78
CA PRO A 34 -4.90 -11.57 -0.58
C PRO A 34 -3.39 -11.66 -0.84
N TYR A 35 -2.57 -11.88 0.19
CA TYR A 35 -1.11 -11.96 0.13
C TYR A 35 -0.56 -13.35 0.43
N LEU A 36 -1.42 -14.30 0.83
CA LEU A 36 -1.00 -15.66 1.10
C LEU A 36 -0.46 -16.32 -0.17
N ASN A 37 0.52 -17.18 0.04
CA ASN A 37 1.27 -17.87 -1.00
C ASN A 37 1.54 -19.28 -0.47
N ASP A 38 0.95 -20.27 -1.13
CA ASP A 38 1.03 -21.66 -0.71
C ASP A 38 2.45 -22.25 -0.80
N ASN A 39 3.33 -21.59 -1.57
CA ASN A 39 4.73 -21.99 -1.71
C ASN A 39 5.65 -21.33 -0.66
N ASP A 40 5.13 -20.39 0.15
CA ASP A 40 5.91 -19.76 1.21
C ASP A 40 5.78 -20.55 2.52
N ILE A 41 6.91 -21.04 3.02
CA ILE A 41 6.99 -21.85 4.24
C ILE A 41 6.47 -21.09 5.46
N ASN A 42 6.68 -19.77 5.54
CA ASN A 42 6.21 -18.96 6.66
C ASN A 42 4.69 -18.83 6.63
N HIS A 43 4.09 -18.70 5.44
CA HIS A 43 2.64 -18.67 5.28
C HIS A 43 2.01 -20.00 5.69
N ALA A 44 2.55 -21.12 5.21
CA ALA A 44 2.11 -22.45 5.60
C ALA A 44 2.25 -22.69 7.12
N THR A 45 3.38 -22.27 7.69
CA THR A 45 3.66 -22.38 9.14
C THR A 45 2.65 -21.57 9.96
N LEU A 46 2.33 -20.34 9.53
CA LEU A 46 1.34 -19.50 10.19
C LEU A 46 -0.03 -20.18 10.23
N VAL A 47 -0.50 -20.66 9.07
CA VAL A 47 -1.79 -21.36 8.96
C VAL A 47 -1.81 -22.61 9.85
N ALA A 48 -0.71 -23.38 9.88
CA ALA A 48 -0.59 -24.55 10.76
C ALA A 48 -0.69 -24.17 12.24
N TYR A 49 -0.03 -23.09 12.68
CA TYR A 49 -0.13 -22.60 14.05
C TYR A 49 -1.54 -22.09 14.40
N CYS A 50 -2.19 -21.36 13.51
CA CYS A 50 -3.58 -20.92 13.71
C CYS A 50 -4.53 -22.11 13.85
N ARG A 51 -4.39 -23.15 13.03
CA ARG A 51 -5.19 -24.40 13.13
C ARG A 51 -4.91 -25.13 14.44
N SER A 52 -3.64 -25.30 14.79
CA SER A 52 -3.25 -25.93 16.06
C SER A 52 -3.80 -25.19 17.27
N TYR A 53 -3.81 -23.86 17.23
CA TYR A 53 -4.40 -23.03 18.29
C TYR A 53 -5.93 -23.16 18.33
N ALA A 54 -6.61 -23.18 17.18
CA ALA A 54 -8.04 -23.42 17.12
C ALA A 54 -8.43 -24.75 17.76
N ASN A 55 -7.65 -25.81 17.50
CA ASN A 55 -7.90 -27.12 18.09
C ASN A 55 -7.75 -27.09 19.63
N LEU A 56 -6.73 -26.41 20.15
CA LEU A 56 -6.53 -26.26 21.59
C LEU A 56 -7.66 -25.47 22.27
N VAL A 57 -8.26 -24.49 21.57
CA VAL A 57 -9.31 -23.64 22.14
C VAL A 57 -10.71 -24.25 21.99
N PHE A 58 -10.99 -24.96 20.89
CA PHE A 58 -12.35 -25.38 20.52
C PHE A 58 -12.54 -26.89 20.33
N CYS A 59 -11.49 -27.67 20.05
CA CYS A 59 -11.62 -29.11 19.77
C CYS A 59 -11.25 -30.01 20.95
N ASP A 60 -10.44 -29.55 21.91
CA ASP A 60 -10.27 -30.25 23.20
C ASP A 60 -11.49 -30.09 24.14
N GLY A 61 -12.63 -29.66 23.58
CA GLY A 61 -13.93 -29.49 24.23
C GLY A 61 -14.65 -30.79 24.60
N GLU A 62 -14.10 -31.97 24.30
CA GLU A 62 -14.48 -33.19 25.02
C GLU A 62 -13.67 -33.26 26.32
N GLN A 63 -14.10 -32.49 27.32
CA GLN A 63 -13.78 -32.66 28.75
C GLN A 63 -12.43 -33.33 29.05
N GLN A 64 -11.31 -32.65 28.77
CA GLN A 64 -10.12 -32.90 29.58
C GLN A 64 -10.42 -32.38 30.98
N ALA A 65 -10.98 -33.25 31.83
CA ALA A 65 -10.90 -33.07 33.25
C ALA A 65 -9.41 -32.99 33.57
N TYR A 66 -8.94 -31.79 33.91
CA TYR A 66 -7.57 -31.62 34.37
C TYR A 66 -7.49 -32.31 35.74
N ASP A 67 -6.99 -33.54 35.74
CA ASP A 67 -6.87 -34.39 36.94
C ASP A 67 -5.98 -33.76 38.03
N SER A 68 -5.20 -32.72 37.66
CA SER A 68 -4.35 -31.97 38.58
C SER A 68 -4.16 -30.50 38.17
N GLN A 69 -3.83 -29.65 39.14
CA GLN A 69 -3.42 -28.25 38.89
C GLN A 69 -2.19 -28.17 37.97
N GLU A 70 -1.31 -29.17 38.00
CA GLU A 70 -0.14 -29.24 37.13
C GLU A 70 -0.52 -29.43 35.66
N SER A 71 -1.50 -30.29 35.37
CA SER A 71 -2.03 -30.51 34.03
C SER A 71 -2.71 -29.25 33.46
N LEU A 72 -3.47 -28.53 34.29
CA LEU A 72 -4.08 -27.25 33.93
C LEU A 72 -3.01 -26.19 33.60
N ASN A 73 -1.98 -26.07 34.44
CA ASN A 73 -0.88 -25.15 34.22
C ASN A 73 -0.09 -25.48 32.94
N ALA A 74 0.07 -26.77 32.60
CA ALA A 74 0.71 -27.21 31.38
C ALA A 74 -0.10 -26.83 30.13
N ALA A 75 -1.42 -27.01 30.15
CA ALA A 75 -2.31 -26.61 29.05
C ALA A 75 -2.30 -25.10 28.84
N LEU A 76 -2.38 -24.30 29.91
CA LEU A 76 -2.29 -22.84 29.83
C LEU A 76 -0.95 -22.38 29.23
N LYS A 77 0.17 -23.03 29.59
CA LYS A 77 1.47 -22.76 28.98
C LYS A 77 1.47 -23.05 27.47
N GLN A 78 0.86 -24.15 27.03
CA GLN A 78 0.77 -24.47 25.60
C GLN A 78 -0.02 -23.41 24.83
N VAL A 79 -1.15 -22.94 25.38
CA VAL A 79 -1.94 -21.85 24.81
C VAL A 79 -1.08 -20.61 24.63
N VAL A 80 -0.38 -20.15 25.67
CA VAL A 80 0.46 -18.95 25.62
C VAL A 80 1.60 -19.11 24.61
N VAL A 81 2.27 -20.26 24.57
CA VAL A 81 3.33 -20.54 23.59
C VAL A 81 2.79 -20.44 22.16
N LYS A 82 1.59 -20.97 21.90
CA LYS A 82 0.96 -20.91 20.59
C LYS A 82 0.57 -19.49 20.20
N GLN A 83 0.07 -18.69 21.13
CA GLN A 83 -0.20 -17.27 20.90
C GLN A 83 1.07 -16.53 20.46
N GLN A 84 2.19 -16.72 21.17
CA GLN A 84 3.48 -16.10 20.84
C GLN A 84 4.02 -16.55 19.47
N GLN A 85 3.90 -17.83 19.15
CA GLN A 85 4.28 -18.38 17.84
C GLN A 85 3.49 -17.72 16.71
N ILE A 86 2.17 -17.58 16.87
CA ILE A 86 1.31 -16.93 15.88
C ILE A 86 1.71 -15.47 15.68
N VAL A 87 1.84 -14.69 16.76
CA VAL A 87 2.21 -13.27 16.68
C VAL A 87 3.55 -13.10 15.97
N THR A 88 4.54 -13.92 16.33
CA THR A 88 5.90 -13.80 15.78
C THR A 88 5.92 -14.08 14.28
N VAL A 89 5.31 -15.19 13.83
CA VAL A 89 5.28 -15.55 12.42
C VAL A 89 4.43 -14.54 11.63
N PHE A 90 3.28 -14.13 12.18
CA PHE A 90 2.44 -13.10 11.56
C PHE A 90 3.20 -11.78 11.34
N SER A 91 3.89 -11.27 12.35
CA SER A 91 4.67 -10.03 12.23
C SER A 91 5.76 -10.16 11.17
N GLY A 92 6.43 -11.31 11.08
CA GLY A 92 7.39 -11.59 10.01
C GLY A 92 6.77 -11.51 8.62
N VAL A 93 5.67 -12.23 8.40
CA VAL A 93 4.93 -12.24 7.12
C VAL A 93 4.44 -10.83 6.75
N ARG A 94 3.80 -10.15 7.71
CA ARG A 94 3.30 -8.79 7.55
C ARG A 94 4.42 -7.82 7.14
N ASN A 95 5.56 -7.87 7.81
CA ASN A 95 6.68 -6.98 7.51
C ASN A 95 7.22 -7.22 6.10
N SER A 96 7.35 -8.47 5.67
CA SER A 96 7.75 -8.81 4.30
C SER A 96 6.79 -8.21 3.25
N ILE A 97 5.47 -8.31 3.49
CA ILE A 97 4.45 -7.72 2.60
C ILE A 97 4.58 -6.18 2.56
N LEU A 98 4.68 -5.54 3.72
CA LEU A 98 4.81 -4.08 3.80
C LEU A 98 6.11 -3.58 3.15
N SER A 99 7.22 -4.30 3.31
CA SER A 99 8.48 -4.00 2.64
C SER A 99 8.37 -4.13 1.13
N ALA A 100 7.75 -5.20 0.62
CA ALA A 100 7.52 -5.38 -0.81
C ALA A 100 6.65 -4.25 -1.40
N GLN A 101 5.59 -3.85 -0.69
CA GLN A 101 4.75 -2.72 -1.10
C GLN A 101 5.50 -1.39 -1.11
N ALA A 102 6.32 -1.12 -0.08
CA ALA A 102 7.13 0.09 -0.01
C ALA A 102 8.15 0.15 -1.17
N LEU A 103 8.81 -0.96 -1.48
CA LEU A 103 9.74 -1.05 -2.60
C LEU A 103 9.04 -0.81 -3.95
N ALA A 104 7.89 -1.44 -4.18
CA ALA A 104 7.11 -1.22 -5.40
C ALA A 104 6.67 0.25 -5.57
N GLN A 105 6.31 0.91 -4.46
CA GLN A 105 6.02 2.36 -4.48
C GLN A 105 7.26 3.18 -4.85
N VAL A 106 8.41 2.90 -4.24
CA VAL A 106 9.68 3.59 -4.56
C VAL A 106 10.05 3.40 -6.03
N GLU A 107 9.93 2.19 -6.57
CA GLU A 107 10.18 1.90 -7.98
C GLU A 107 9.23 2.68 -8.90
N SER A 108 7.93 2.73 -8.57
CA SER A 108 6.96 3.49 -9.35
C SER A 108 7.25 5.00 -9.36
N HIS A 109 7.68 5.54 -8.21
CA HIS A 109 8.10 6.93 -8.08
C HIS A 109 9.38 7.20 -8.87
N SER A 110 10.37 6.32 -8.78
CA SER A 110 11.61 6.40 -9.54
C SER A 110 11.35 6.38 -11.05
N LYS A 111 10.49 5.46 -11.53
CA LYS A 111 10.08 5.39 -12.93
C LYS A 111 9.38 6.67 -13.39
N THR A 112 8.44 7.19 -12.59
CA THR A 112 7.75 8.46 -12.89
C THR A 112 8.73 9.65 -12.93
N GLN A 113 9.71 9.69 -12.04
CA GLN A 113 10.75 10.73 -12.04
C GLN A 113 11.69 10.60 -13.23
N SER A 114 12.07 9.37 -13.59
CA SER A 114 12.88 9.08 -14.78
C SER A 114 12.16 9.50 -16.06
N GLU A 115 10.88 9.15 -16.21
CA GLU A 115 10.04 9.59 -17.33
C GLU A 115 9.98 11.12 -17.40
N ARG A 116 9.79 11.80 -16.26
CA ARG A 116 9.82 13.28 -16.21
C ARG A 116 11.19 13.88 -16.54
N ALA A 117 12.28 13.23 -16.14
CA ALA A 117 13.64 13.68 -16.40
C ALA A 117 14.06 13.44 -17.87
N SER A 118 13.53 12.41 -18.50
CA SER A 118 13.79 12.07 -19.91
C SER A 118 13.16 13.05 -20.90
N LYS A 119 12.15 13.82 -20.48
CA LYS A 119 11.53 14.85 -21.33
C LYS A 119 12.42 16.10 -21.40
N PRO A 120 12.67 16.67 -22.60
CA PRO A 120 13.48 17.86 -22.76
C PRO A 120 12.87 19.04 -21.99
N ARG A 121 13.65 19.63 -21.06
CA ARG A 121 13.18 20.69 -20.13
C ARG A 121 13.02 22.06 -20.77
N LYS A 122 13.59 22.30 -21.95
CA LYS A 122 13.55 23.59 -22.62
C LYS A 122 13.00 23.41 -24.03
N LEU A 123 11.91 24.09 -24.30
CA LEU A 123 11.50 24.38 -25.67
C LEU A 123 12.57 25.26 -26.30
N GLU A 124 12.87 25.00 -27.57
CA GLU A 124 13.73 25.87 -28.36
C GLU A 124 13.08 27.27 -28.45
N GLU A 125 13.92 28.30 -28.61
CA GLU A 125 13.40 29.67 -28.67
C GLU A 125 12.51 29.90 -29.91
N SER A 126 12.78 29.19 -31.00
CA SER A 126 11.95 29.18 -32.20
C SER A 126 10.54 28.63 -31.93
N ASP A 127 10.43 27.54 -31.16
CA ASP A 127 9.15 26.95 -30.76
C ASP A 127 8.39 27.87 -29.81
N CYS A 128 9.11 28.52 -28.88
CA CYS A 128 8.50 29.50 -27.98
C CYS A 128 7.84 30.65 -28.75
N ARG A 129 8.52 31.20 -29.77
CA ARG A 129 7.97 32.27 -30.62
C ARG A 129 6.76 31.78 -31.44
N ARG A 130 6.80 30.54 -31.93
CA ARG A 130 5.71 29.92 -32.70
C ARG A 130 4.46 29.70 -31.86
N ILE A 131 4.63 29.21 -30.63
CA ILE A 131 3.56 29.02 -29.63
C ILE A 131 2.92 30.37 -29.31
N ALA A 132 3.72 31.37 -29.00
CA ALA A 132 3.21 32.70 -28.65
C ALA A 132 2.44 33.33 -29.81
N LYS A 133 2.98 33.29 -31.03
CA LYS A 133 2.28 33.78 -32.23
C LYS A 133 0.90 33.12 -32.39
N ARG A 134 0.84 31.79 -32.43
CA ARG A 134 -0.44 31.06 -32.60
C ARG A 134 -1.43 31.32 -31.47
N TYR A 135 -0.95 31.47 -30.24
CA TYR A 135 -1.78 31.81 -29.09
C TYR A 135 -2.43 33.20 -29.26
N TRP A 136 -1.63 34.20 -29.63
CA TRP A 136 -2.11 35.58 -29.79
C TRP A 136 -2.95 35.78 -31.06
N ASP A 137 -2.61 35.11 -32.16
CA ASP A 137 -3.43 35.08 -33.39
C ASP A 137 -4.83 34.51 -33.07
N SER A 138 -4.90 33.37 -32.38
CA SER A 138 -6.19 32.76 -31.97
C SER A 138 -6.98 33.63 -30.97
N LYS A 139 -6.28 34.45 -30.17
CA LYS A 139 -6.91 35.43 -29.28
C LYS A 139 -7.49 36.61 -30.06
N ALA A 140 -6.81 37.10 -31.08
CA ALA A 140 -7.27 38.17 -31.95
C ALA A 140 -8.47 37.74 -32.80
N ASP A 141 -8.43 36.51 -33.32
CA ASP A 141 -9.48 35.93 -34.18
C ASP A 141 -10.72 35.42 -33.41
N GLY A 142 -10.72 35.52 -32.07
CA GLY A 142 -11.82 35.06 -31.22
C GLY A 142 -11.91 33.53 -31.04
N THR A 143 -10.93 32.76 -31.53
CA THR A 143 -10.89 31.28 -31.49
C THR A 143 -10.07 30.71 -30.32
N SER A 144 -9.89 31.50 -29.25
CA SER A 144 -9.02 31.14 -28.12
C SER A 144 -9.45 29.93 -27.28
N TYR A 145 -10.67 29.40 -27.48
CA TYR A 145 -11.14 28.24 -26.71
C TYR A 145 -10.38 26.98 -27.13
N GLY A 146 -9.72 26.33 -26.18
CA GLY A 146 -9.00 25.07 -26.41
C GLY A 146 -7.59 25.20 -27.03
N ILE A 147 -7.18 26.39 -27.49
CA ILE A 147 -5.85 26.59 -28.11
C ILE A 147 -4.69 26.20 -27.19
N VAL A 148 -4.82 26.48 -25.88
CA VAL A 148 -3.82 26.14 -24.87
C VAL A 148 -3.65 24.63 -24.77
N LYS A 149 -4.76 23.88 -24.79
CA LYS A 149 -4.73 22.41 -24.70
C LYS A 149 -4.17 21.81 -25.98
N ALA A 150 -4.51 22.38 -27.14
CA ALA A 150 -3.96 21.97 -28.44
C ALA A 150 -2.44 22.18 -28.51
N LEU A 151 -1.96 23.37 -28.12
CA LEU A 151 -0.53 23.68 -28.09
C LEU A 151 0.22 22.86 -27.04
N ALA A 152 -0.36 22.63 -25.86
CA ALA A 152 0.23 21.78 -24.83
C ALA A 152 0.45 20.35 -25.33
N ALA A 153 -0.53 19.80 -26.05
CA ALA A 153 -0.42 18.46 -26.65
C ALA A 153 0.58 18.42 -27.81
N GLU A 154 0.59 19.43 -28.69
CA GLU A 154 1.47 19.49 -29.86
C GLU A 154 2.96 19.55 -29.48
N TYR A 155 3.29 20.29 -28.42
CA TYR A 155 4.68 20.48 -27.98
C TYR A 155 5.07 19.59 -26.78
N ASP A 156 4.21 18.66 -26.36
CA ASP A 156 4.36 17.82 -25.16
C ASP A 156 4.78 18.60 -23.90
N VAL A 157 4.12 19.74 -23.65
CA VAL A 157 4.36 20.60 -22.48
C VAL A 157 3.09 20.85 -21.69
N SER A 158 3.25 21.35 -20.46
CA SER A 158 2.10 21.70 -19.61
C SER A 158 1.34 22.92 -20.16
N PRO A 159 0.01 23.02 -19.94
CA PRO A 159 -0.76 24.25 -20.21
C PRO A 159 -0.16 25.49 -19.54
N THR A 160 0.43 25.33 -18.36
CA THR A 160 1.13 26.40 -17.63
C THR A 160 2.33 26.92 -18.41
N THR A 161 3.09 26.02 -19.05
CA THR A 161 4.23 26.38 -19.92
C THR A 161 3.74 27.22 -21.11
N ILE A 162 2.62 26.85 -21.73
CA ILE A 162 2.04 27.62 -22.85
C ILE A 162 1.69 29.04 -22.42
N HIS A 163 1.01 29.21 -21.28
CA HIS A 163 0.69 30.54 -20.75
C HIS A 163 1.93 31.36 -20.42
N ALA A 164 2.96 30.75 -19.82
CA ALA A 164 4.22 31.41 -19.51
C ALA A 164 4.94 31.87 -20.80
N THR A 165 5.00 31.02 -21.81
CA THR A 165 5.60 31.33 -23.12
C THR A 165 4.84 32.45 -23.83
N ALA A 166 3.50 32.37 -23.89
CA ALA A 166 2.67 33.39 -24.51
C ALA A 166 2.80 34.75 -23.83
N LYS A 167 2.89 34.77 -22.48
CA LYS A 167 3.12 35.99 -21.70
C LYS A 167 4.50 36.60 -21.97
N LYS A 168 5.55 35.76 -22.07
CA LYS A 168 6.93 36.20 -22.30
C LYS A 168 7.12 36.85 -23.68
N TYR A 169 6.46 36.32 -24.71
CA TYR A 169 6.54 36.82 -26.09
C TYR A 169 5.25 37.52 -26.53
N ASN A 170 4.63 38.28 -25.61
CA ASN A 170 3.44 39.04 -25.92
C ASN A 170 3.79 40.21 -26.88
N PRO A 171 3.16 40.34 -28.05
CA PRO A 171 3.44 41.43 -28.99
C PRO A 171 3.03 42.83 -28.49
N LEU A 172 2.28 42.92 -27.38
CA LEU A 172 1.83 44.18 -26.77
C LEU A 172 2.73 44.68 -25.63
N ASN A 173 3.78 43.93 -25.27
CA ASN A 173 4.80 44.28 -24.27
C ASN A 173 6.17 44.39 -24.92
#